data_AF-A0A554LGT8-F1
#
_entry.id   AF-A0A554LGT8-F1
#
_cell.length_a   1.000
_cell.length_b   1.000
_cell.length_c   1.000
_cell.angle_alpha   90.00
_cell.angle_beta   90.00
_cell.angle_gamma   90.00
#
_symmetry.space_group_name_H-M   'P 1'
#
loop_
_entity.id
_entity.type
_entity.pdbx_description
1 polymer ?
#
loop_
_entity_poly.entity_id
_entity_poly.type
_entity_poly.pdbx_seq_one_letter_code
_entity_poly.pdbx_strand_id
1 'polypeptide(L)'
;MKKNHNNYCSSKARTKKFLSSRPASLASPRDSASNNNQRGYFLATILVFATVIIILTTSLIYISINQKKYFTASREKASARQIAEAGVNYYLWHLAHDNEDYADGTGDICDPTCGPYAHQYRNSRGEIVGTYSLEITPPETGQNYVTVVSTGQLTGSQEVKVIESRLGIPSFARYSLLSTDDIWFGPDEDSYGPVHSNVGVRHQGEAFDGIVTASNETYYCTSGSCGQQGWHPGVWCDDYPGCSRLHSGYSFPVPPIDFNHITANLAQMKTDAQAGGLYFGASGGRGYHIILNQTNFQLYRVTQTRCGASQSSCNVYTQMGWQRTADDIRTEVLLGTYNFPANGLVFTEDNLWIQGTINNAQLTFAAARFPDTASTNASIIVNNNLLYTNYDGTDKIGLIAQKFITLPKISPNYLEIDAAMVSQHGMIEWHNYPNTIYQRIKVHGSMATNGGLVWTWVAGGSTPVIVTSGYRETITEYDDYLTFGPPPSFPTTGAYAILYWEERP
;
A
#
# COMPACT_ATOMS: atom_id res chain seq x y z
N MET A 1 -46.42 -43.38 -18.52
CA MET A 1 -47.79 -42.96 -18.90
C MET A 1 -47.68 -41.86 -19.97
N LYS A 2 -48.44 -42.01 -21.06
CA LYS A 2 -48.83 -41.10 -22.19
C LYS A 2 -48.53 -39.58 -22.03
N LYS A 3 -48.33 -38.72 -23.04
CA LYS A 3 -48.01 -38.73 -24.50
C LYS A 3 -47.94 -37.23 -24.94
N ASN A 4 -46.97 -36.87 -25.79
CA ASN A 4 -46.98 -35.92 -26.93
C ASN A 4 -47.55 -34.47 -26.92
N HIS A 5 -46.68 -33.58 -27.45
CA HIS A 5 -46.81 -32.59 -28.55
C HIS A 5 -47.51 -31.21 -28.43
N ASN A 6 -46.70 -30.20 -28.79
CA ASN A 6 -46.86 -29.10 -29.76
C ASN A 6 -47.92 -27.99 -29.61
N ASN A 7 -47.43 -26.78 -29.89
CA ASN A 7 -47.94 -25.76 -30.83
C ASN A 7 -48.72 -24.50 -30.37
N TYR A 8 -48.18 -23.37 -30.88
CA TYR A 8 -48.80 -22.16 -31.46
C TYR A 8 -49.39 -21.00 -30.63
N CYS A 9 -48.95 -19.81 -31.08
CA CYS A 9 -49.42 -18.44 -30.82
C CYS A 9 -50.92 -18.19 -30.99
N SER A 10 -51.42 -17.15 -30.30
CA SER A 10 -52.64 -16.43 -30.70
C SER A 10 -52.72 -15.03 -30.06
N SER A 11 -52.79 -14.01 -30.92
CA SER A 11 -53.25 -12.63 -30.66
C SER A 11 -54.78 -12.52 -30.60
N LYS A 12 -55.33 -11.47 -29.96
CA LYS A 12 -56.54 -10.72 -30.39
C LYS A 12 -56.76 -9.49 -29.46
N ALA A 13 -56.75 -8.27 -30.00
CA ALA A 13 -57.91 -7.48 -30.51
C ALA A 13 -58.67 -6.75 -29.38
N ARG A 14 -59.08 -5.46 -29.50
CA ARG A 14 -60.24 -5.06 -30.34
C ARG A 14 -60.50 -3.51 -30.33
N THR A 15 -60.73 -2.94 -31.53
CA THR A 15 -61.85 -2.05 -32.00
C THR A 15 -62.13 -0.68 -31.33
N LYS A 16 -62.71 0.37 -31.94
CA LYS A 16 -63.38 0.73 -33.24
C LYS A 16 -63.65 2.26 -33.19
N LYS A 17 -63.71 3.04 -34.28
CA LYS A 17 -64.91 3.44 -35.10
C LYS A 17 -64.40 4.58 -36.04
N PHE A 18 -64.47 4.61 -37.38
CA PHE A 18 -65.53 4.53 -38.41
C PHE A 18 -66.56 5.67 -38.47
N LEU A 19 -66.56 6.41 -39.59
CA LEU A 19 -67.64 6.65 -40.59
C LEU A 19 -67.17 7.77 -41.57
N SER A 20 -66.81 7.47 -42.83
CA SER A 20 -67.61 7.29 -44.07
C SER A 20 -68.21 8.60 -44.63
N SER A 21 -67.97 8.97 -45.90
CA SER A 21 -68.89 8.61 -46.99
C SER A 21 -68.31 8.74 -48.42
N ARG A 22 -68.34 7.61 -49.13
CA ARG A 22 -68.70 7.26 -50.54
C ARG A 22 -68.48 8.16 -51.79
N PRO A 23 -68.41 7.53 -52.99
CA PRO A 23 -67.70 8.02 -54.18
C PRO A 23 -68.62 8.42 -55.35
N ALA A 24 -68.05 9.06 -56.38
CA ALA A 24 -68.66 9.20 -57.70
C ALA A 24 -67.61 9.26 -58.81
N SER A 25 -68.05 8.88 -60.00
CA SER A 25 -67.33 8.32 -61.14
C SER A 25 -66.93 9.32 -62.25
N LEU A 26 -66.13 8.79 -63.18
CA LEU A 26 -66.14 9.03 -64.64
C LEU A 26 -65.32 10.20 -65.25
N ALA A 27 -64.52 9.77 -66.23
CA ALA A 27 -64.21 10.39 -67.52
C ALA A 27 -63.26 11.60 -67.57
N SER A 28 -62.24 11.44 -68.42
CA SER A 28 -61.32 12.49 -68.87
C SER A 28 -62.06 13.63 -69.59
N PRO A 29 -61.47 14.83 -69.56
CA PRO A 29 -61.29 15.55 -70.80
C PRO A 29 -59.84 15.96 -71.07
N ARG A 30 -59.55 15.97 -72.36
CA ARG A 30 -58.40 16.48 -73.09
C ARG A 30 -57.98 17.90 -72.68
N ASP A 31 -56.67 18.11 -72.74
CA ASP A 31 -55.93 19.30 -73.17
C ASP A 31 -56.64 20.66 -73.16
N SER A 32 -56.11 21.56 -72.33
CA SER A 32 -55.82 22.92 -72.77
C SER A 32 -54.55 23.41 -72.08
N ALA A 33 -53.51 23.60 -72.89
CA ALA A 33 -52.24 24.17 -72.48
C ALA A 33 -52.44 25.62 -71.99
N SER A 34 -52.01 25.87 -70.76
CA SER A 34 -51.67 27.20 -70.26
C SER A 34 -50.20 27.15 -69.82
N ASN A 35 -49.34 27.52 -70.75
CA ASN A 35 -47.92 27.72 -70.53
C ASN A 35 -47.73 28.95 -69.62
N ASN A 36 -47.64 28.74 -68.32
CA ASN A 36 -47.00 29.69 -67.42
C ASN A 36 -45.65 29.11 -66.99
N ASN A 37 -44.60 29.74 -67.49
CA ASN A 37 -43.19 29.41 -67.35
C ASN A 37 -42.78 29.25 -65.86
N GLN A 38 -42.81 28.03 -65.32
CA GLN A 38 -42.14 27.68 -64.05
C GLN A 38 -40.64 27.37 -64.23
N ARG A 39 -39.98 28.02 -65.20
CA ARG A 39 -38.55 27.78 -65.49
C ARG A 39 -37.58 28.56 -64.58
N GLY A 40 -38.08 29.46 -63.73
CA GLY A 40 -37.27 30.22 -62.76
C GLY A 40 -37.22 29.63 -61.33
N TYR A 41 -38.31 29.00 -60.86
CA TYR A 41 -38.40 28.52 -59.47
C TYR A 41 -37.56 27.25 -59.24
N PHE A 42 -37.50 26.35 -60.23
CA PHE A 42 -36.66 25.15 -60.21
C PHE A 42 -35.16 25.47 -60.14
N LEU A 43 -34.72 26.54 -60.82
CA LEU A 43 -33.32 26.94 -60.81
C LEU A 43 -32.90 27.47 -59.44
N ALA A 44 -33.78 28.24 -58.78
CA ALA A 44 -33.57 28.76 -57.44
C ALA A 44 -33.53 27.66 -56.37
N THR A 45 -34.45 26.68 -56.42
CA THR A 45 -34.41 25.53 -55.49
C THR A 45 -33.18 24.65 -55.72
N ILE A 46 -32.77 24.38 -56.96
CA ILE A 46 -31.53 23.64 -57.25
C ILE A 46 -30.31 24.38 -56.70
N LEU A 47 -30.27 25.72 -56.83
CA LEU A 47 -29.19 26.53 -56.27
C LEU A 47 -29.12 26.46 -54.75
N VAL A 48 -30.26 26.53 -54.06
CA VAL A 48 -30.32 26.41 -52.59
C VAL A 48 -29.92 25.00 -52.13
N PHE A 49 -30.39 23.95 -52.81
CA PHE A 49 -29.96 22.58 -52.49
C PHE A 49 -28.46 22.38 -52.78
N ALA A 50 -27.94 22.92 -53.88
CA ALA A 50 -26.52 22.85 -54.22
C ALA A 50 -25.65 23.59 -53.19
N THR A 51 -26.05 24.78 -52.74
CA THR A 51 -25.29 25.53 -51.72
C THR A 51 -25.32 24.82 -50.37
N VAL A 52 -26.46 24.27 -49.95
CA VAL A 52 -26.56 23.46 -48.73
C VAL A 52 -25.66 22.22 -48.81
N ILE A 53 -25.65 21.51 -49.94
CA ILE A 53 -24.77 20.34 -50.15
C ILE A 53 -23.29 20.76 -50.12
N ILE A 54 -22.92 21.89 -50.71
CA ILE A 54 -21.54 22.40 -50.68
C ILE A 54 -21.12 22.76 -49.24
N ILE A 55 -21.99 23.41 -48.46
CA ILE A 55 -21.72 23.74 -47.05
C ILE A 55 -21.56 22.48 -46.21
N LEU A 56 -22.44 21.48 -46.40
CA LEU A 56 -22.36 20.22 -45.67
C LEU A 56 -21.09 19.43 -46.04
N THR A 57 -20.75 19.34 -47.32
CA THR A 57 -19.55 18.63 -47.78
C THR A 57 -18.26 19.30 -47.31
N THR A 58 -18.16 20.62 -47.40
CA THR A 58 -17.01 21.38 -46.87
C THR A 58 -16.87 21.24 -45.36
N SER A 59 -17.99 21.27 -44.61
CA SER A 59 -17.99 21.04 -43.16
C SER A 59 -17.50 19.64 -42.79
N LEU A 60 -17.94 18.61 -43.51
CA LEU A 60 -17.50 17.22 -43.28
C LEU A 60 -16.02 17.02 -43.60
N ILE A 61 -15.52 17.63 -44.69
CA ILE A 61 -14.08 17.59 -45.04
C ILE A 61 -13.27 18.28 -43.96
N TYR A 62 -13.70 19.45 -43.49
CA TYR A 62 -13.03 20.19 -42.41
C TYR A 62 -12.97 19.39 -41.11
N ILE A 63 -14.09 18.79 -40.69
CA ILE A 63 -14.14 17.90 -39.52
C ILE A 63 -13.21 16.71 -39.70
N SER A 64 -13.19 16.08 -40.87
CA SER A 64 -12.34 14.90 -41.15
C SER A 64 -10.84 15.23 -41.08
N ILE A 65 -10.42 16.38 -41.62
CA ILE A 65 -9.03 16.84 -41.55
C ILE A 65 -8.64 17.12 -40.10
N ASN A 66 -9.52 17.80 -39.34
CA ASN A 66 -9.26 18.09 -37.93
C ASN A 66 -9.21 16.80 -37.10
N GLN A 67 -10.16 15.87 -37.29
CA GLN A 67 -10.13 14.57 -36.63
C GLN A 67 -8.84 13.81 -36.94
N LYS A 68 -8.36 13.81 -38.19
CA LYS A 68 -7.08 13.18 -38.55
C LYS A 68 -5.89 13.82 -37.83
N LYS A 69 -5.84 15.16 -37.75
CA LYS A 69 -4.78 15.87 -37.01
C LYS A 69 -4.81 15.54 -35.52
N TYR A 70 -5.98 15.61 -34.89
CA TYR A 70 -6.16 15.24 -33.48
C TYR A 70 -5.77 13.79 -33.21
N PHE A 71 -6.19 12.87 -34.07
CA PHE A 71 -5.85 11.45 -33.93
C PHE A 71 -4.35 11.21 -34.09
N THR A 72 -3.69 11.89 -35.04
CA THR A 72 -2.25 11.76 -35.26
C THR A 72 -1.47 12.30 -34.06
N ALA A 73 -1.78 13.50 -33.59
CA ALA A 73 -1.14 14.09 -32.40
C ALA A 73 -1.39 13.25 -31.14
N SER A 74 -2.61 12.75 -30.95
CA SER A 74 -2.93 11.86 -29.83
C SER A 74 -2.16 10.55 -29.88
N ARG A 75 -2.01 9.94 -31.08
CA ARG A 75 -1.20 8.74 -31.28
C ARG A 75 0.28 8.98 -31.01
N GLU A 76 0.82 10.10 -31.49
CA GLU A 76 2.23 10.45 -31.28
C GLU A 76 2.52 10.68 -29.79
N LYS A 77 1.66 11.39 -29.07
CA LYS A 77 1.76 11.58 -27.60
C LYS A 77 1.71 10.25 -26.85
N ALA A 78 0.76 9.37 -27.22
CA ALA A 78 0.67 8.04 -26.61
C ALA A 78 1.92 7.20 -26.89
N SER A 79 2.47 7.27 -28.11
CA SER A 79 3.67 6.51 -28.49
C SER A 79 4.92 7.04 -27.78
N ALA A 80 5.09 8.36 -27.69
CA ALA A 80 6.19 8.99 -26.95
C ALA A 80 6.13 8.62 -25.45
N ARG A 81 4.94 8.59 -24.86
CA ARG A 81 4.73 8.11 -23.48
C ARG A 81 5.15 6.65 -23.30
N GLN A 82 4.71 5.75 -24.19
CA GLN A 82 5.11 4.35 -24.14
C GLN A 82 6.63 4.17 -24.25
N ILE A 83 7.29 4.98 -25.08
CA ILE A 83 8.76 4.97 -25.20
C ILE A 83 9.41 5.45 -23.90
N ALA A 84 8.88 6.50 -23.26
CA ALA A 84 9.36 6.95 -21.96
C ALA A 84 9.15 5.89 -20.86
N GLU A 85 7.98 5.22 -20.83
CA GLU A 85 7.68 4.12 -19.90
C GLU A 85 8.62 2.93 -20.11
N ALA A 86 8.99 2.64 -21.37
CA ALA A 86 9.96 1.60 -21.66
C ALA A 86 11.34 1.89 -21.02
N GLY A 87 11.75 3.17 -20.98
CA GLY A 87 12.99 3.56 -20.30
C GLY A 87 12.94 3.35 -18.79
N VAL A 88 11.83 3.70 -18.13
CA VAL A 88 11.64 3.42 -16.70
C VAL A 88 11.67 1.91 -16.43
N ASN A 89 10.97 1.12 -17.24
CA ASN A 89 10.94 -0.35 -17.08
C ASN A 89 12.30 -1.00 -17.36
N TYR A 90 13.07 -0.49 -18.32
CA TYR A 90 14.45 -0.91 -18.55
C TYR A 90 15.31 -0.67 -17.30
N TYR A 91 15.25 0.54 -16.73
CA TYR A 91 16.08 0.85 -15.57
C TYR A 91 15.63 0.11 -14.31
N LEU A 92 14.32 -0.18 -14.18
CA LEU A 92 13.80 -1.07 -13.15
C LEU A 92 14.41 -2.47 -13.27
N TRP A 93 14.46 -3.02 -14.49
CA TRP A 93 15.12 -4.31 -14.75
C TRP A 93 16.61 -4.23 -14.44
N HIS A 94 17.28 -3.14 -14.81
CA HIS A 94 18.71 -2.92 -14.57
C HIS A 94 19.04 -2.97 -13.06
N LEU A 95 18.35 -2.14 -12.26
CA LEU A 95 18.53 -2.09 -10.81
C LEU A 95 18.16 -3.40 -10.10
N ALA A 96 17.25 -4.20 -10.67
CA ALA A 96 16.93 -5.51 -10.15
C ALA A 96 18.07 -6.54 -10.32
N HIS A 97 19.01 -6.30 -11.23
CA HIS A 97 20.17 -7.16 -11.47
C HIS A 97 21.47 -6.58 -10.90
N ASP A 98 21.60 -5.26 -10.89
CA ASP A 98 22.72 -4.54 -10.29
C ASP A 98 22.19 -3.33 -9.50
N ASN A 99 22.07 -3.51 -8.18
CA ASN A 99 21.36 -2.60 -7.28
C ASN A 99 22.15 -1.31 -6.95
N GLU A 100 23.44 -1.27 -7.26
CA GLU A 100 24.33 -0.15 -6.99
C GLU A 100 24.80 0.56 -8.27
N ASP A 101 24.41 0.04 -9.44
CA ASP A 101 24.73 0.68 -10.71
C ASP A 101 23.76 1.82 -11.05
N TYR A 102 24.15 3.02 -10.61
CA TYR A 102 23.46 4.27 -10.91
C TYR A 102 23.99 4.97 -12.18
N ALA A 103 24.79 4.26 -12.98
CA ALA A 103 25.44 4.82 -14.16
C ALA A 103 25.21 3.96 -15.42
N ASP A 104 24.12 3.20 -15.47
CA ASP A 104 23.66 2.47 -16.66
C ASP A 104 24.75 1.60 -17.32
N GLY A 105 25.53 0.88 -16.50
CA GLY A 105 26.57 -0.06 -16.92
C GLY A 105 27.86 0.58 -17.41
N THR A 106 28.01 1.90 -17.30
CA THR A 106 29.23 2.61 -17.71
C THR A 106 30.40 2.43 -16.73
N GLY A 107 30.10 2.11 -15.47
CA GLY A 107 31.08 2.03 -14.38
C GLY A 107 31.49 3.39 -13.80
N ASP A 108 30.84 4.48 -14.22
CA ASP A 108 31.06 5.81 -13.66
C ASP A 108 30.44 5.93 -12.26
N ILE A 109 31.06 6.73 -11.38
CA ILE A 109 30.47 7.06 -10.07
C ILE A 109 29.44 8.15 -10.29
N CYS A 110 28.20 7.89 -9.89
CA CYS A 110 27.14 8.85 -10.03
C CYS A 110 26.95 9.74 -8.80
N ASP A 111 27.15 11.04 -8.95
CA ASP A 111 26.93 12.04 -7.89
C ASP A 111 26.72 13.46 -8.49
N PRO A 112 25.57 14.14 -8.30
CA PRO A 112 24.30 13.63 -7.75
C PRO A 112 23.38 13.04 -8.83
N THR A 113 23.60 13.34 -10.12
CA THR A 113 22.74 12.88 -11.21
C THR A 113 23.59 12.60 -12.45
N CYS A 114 23.30 11.50 -13.15
CA CYS A 114 24.03 11.07 -14.34
C CYS A 114 23.14 10.82 -15.54
N GLY A 115 23.76 10.71 -16.71
CA GLY A 115 23.10 10.70 -17.99
C GLY A 115 23.14 12.09 -18.66
N PRO A 116 22.30 12.33 -19.69
CA PRO A 116 21.27 11.43 -20.20
C PRO A 116 21.86 10.22 -20.94
N TYR A 117 21.53 9.01 -20.50
CA TYR A 117 21.92 7.76 -21.17
C TYR A 117 20.90 7.42 -22.25
N ALA A 118 21.32 7.46 -23.52
CA ALA A 118 20.43 7.32 -24.66
C ALA A 118 20.32 5.86 -25.14
N HIS A 119 19.07 5.40 -25.31
CA HIS A 119 18.73 4.06 -25.75
C HIS A 119 17.77 4.09 -26.93
N GLN A 120 17.80 3.02 -27.74
CA GLN A 120 16.92 2.86 -28.89
C GLN A 120 15.73 1.98 -28.52
N TYR A 121 14.51 2.48 -28.79
CA TYR A 121 13.28 1.71 -28.65
C TYR A 121 12.93 1.02 -29.97
N ARG A 122 12.87 -0.30 -29.96
CA ARG A 122 12.66 -1.13 -31.15
C ARG A 122 11.33 -1.87 -31.11
N ASN A 123 10.70 -2.03 -32.28
CA ASN A 123 9.51 -2.88 -32.40
C ASN A 123 9.87 -4.38 -32.44
N SER A 124 8.86 -5.24 -32.51
CA SER A 124 9.02 -6.70 -32.62
C SER A 124 9.77 -7.19 -33.88
N ARG A 125 10.01 -6.31 -34.86
CA ARG A 125 10.80 -6.59 -36.06
C ARG A 125 12.23 -6.03 -36.00
N GLY A 126 12.59 -5.40 -34.88
CA GLY A 126 13.90 -4.80 -34.65
C GLY A 126 14.07 -3.39 -35.22
N GLU A 127 13.03 -2.79 -35.79
CA GLU A 127 13.10 -1.42 -36.35
C GLU A 127 13.02 -0.38 -35.24
N ILE A 128 13.79 0.70 -35.36
CA ILE A 128 13.82 1.79 -34.37
C ILE A 128 12.56 2.64 -34.52
N VAL A 129 11.71 2.60 -33.50
CA VAL A 129 10.46 3.38 -33.45
C VAL A 129 10.66 4.72 -32.74
N GLY A 130 11.64 4.78 -31.83
CA GLY A 130 12.00 6.00 -31.11
C GLY A 130 13.24 5.82 -30.27
N THR A 131 13.53 6.81 -29.45
CA THR A 131 14.63 6.80 -28.49
C THR A 131 14.13 7.25 -27.14
N TYR A 132 14.66 6.68 -26.07
CA TYR A 132 14.50 7.22 -24.73
C TYR A 132 15.86 7.57 -24.15
N SER A 133 15.91 8.58 -23.29
CA SER A 133 17.11 8.93 -22.55
C SER A 133 16.85 8.99 -21.05
N LEU A 134 17.79 8.48 -20.25
CA LEU A 134 17.64 8.31 -18.81
C LEU A 134 18.55 9.24 -18.04
N GLU A 135 17.99 10.00 -17.10
CA GLU A 135 18.74 10.71 -16.07
C GLU A 135 18.50 10.01 -14.73
N ILE A 136 19.57 9.64 -14.04
CA ILE A 136 19.53 8.81 -12.83
C ILE A 136 20.10 9.60 -11.65
N THR A 137 19.33 9.70 -10.57
CA THR A 137 19.75 10.30 -9.29
C THR A 137 19.78 9.20 -8.22
N PRO A 138 20.96 8.87 -7.66
CA PRO A 138 21.10 7.89 -6.58
C PRO A 138 20.31 8.28 -5.32
N PRO A 139 20.05 7.32 -4.41
CA PRO A 139 19.38 7.60 -3.15
C PRO A 139 20.23 8.48 -2.23
N GLU A 140 19.63 9.48 -1.61
CA GLU A 140 20.26 10.23 -0.52
C GLU A 140 20.36 9.38 0.76
N THR A 141 21.19 9.80 1.72
CA THR A 141 21.29 9.10 3.01
C THR A 141 19.92 9.06 3.71
N GLY A 142 19.41 7.86 3.98
CA GLY A 142 18.09 7.64 4.60
C GLY A 142 16.93 7.50 3.61
N GLN A 143 17.18 7.55 2.30
CA GLN A 143 16.22 7.21 1.25
C GLN A 143 16.51 5.81 0.68
N ASN A 144 15.47 5.10 0.27
CA ASN A 144 15.56 3.75 -0.31
C ASN A 144 15.13 3.69 -1.78
N TYR A 145 15.15 4.82 -2.48
CA TYR A 145 14.73 4.93 -3.87
C TYR A 145 15.72 5.71 -4.72
N VAL A 146 15.84 5.29 -5.97
CA VAL A 146 16.54 5.95 -7.06
C VAL A 146 15.52 6.76 -7.84
N THR A 147 15.83 8.00 -8.19
CA THR A 147 14.97 8.78 -9.09
C THR A 147 15.43 8.59 -10.52
N VAL A 148 14.52 8.18 -11.39
CA VAL A 148 14.74 7.93 -12.81
C VAL A 148 13.85 8.86 -13.61
N VAL A 149 14.46 9.75 -14.38
CA VAL A 149 13.76 10.59 -15.35
C VAL A 149 13.99 10.02 -16.75
N SER A 150 12.93 9.49 -17.35
CA SER A 150 12.95 8.93 -18.70
C SER A 150 12.30 9.89 -19.69
N THR A 151 13.08 10.38 -20.64
CA THR A 151 12.61 11.24 -21.74
C THR A 151 12.47 10.42 -23.01
N GLY A 152 11.23 10.13 -23.41
CA GLY A 152 10.89 9.38 -24.61
C GLY A 152 10.53 10.26 -25.81
N GLN A 153 11.09 9.93 -26.97
CA GLN A 153 10.86 10.63 -28.23
C GLN A 153 10.55 9.64 -29.36
N LEU A 154 9.48 9.90 -30.10
CA LEU A 154 9.11 9.12 -31.27
C LEU A 154 9.92 9.54 -32.51
N THR A 155 10.45 8.58 -33.27
CA THR A 155 11.19 8.87 -34.51
C THR A 155 10.28 9.61 -35.51
N GLY A 156 10.75 10.77 -35.98
CA GLY A 156 10.02 11.57 -36.98
C GLY A 156 8.91 12.46 -36.40
N SER A 157 8.74 12.50 -35.07
CA SER A 157 7.89 13.46 -34.38
C SER A 157 8.73 14.41 -33.52
N GLN A 158 8.22 15.62 -33.27
CA GLN A 158 8.78 16.54 -32.27
C GLN A 158 8.15 16.34 -30.89
N GLU A 159 7.16 15.46 -30.76
CA GLU A 159 6.53 15.15 -29.47
C GLU A 159 7.53 14.39 -28.58
N VAL A 160 7.72 14.92 -27.38
CA VAL A 160 8.57 14.37 -26.33
C VAL A 160 7.71 14.18 -25.09
N LYS A 161 7.92 13.06 -24.38
CA LYS A 161 7.28 12.79 -23.10
C LYS A 161 8.32 12.47 -22.05
N VAL A 162 8.16 13.07 -20.89
CA VAL A 162 9.07 12.90 -19.76
C VAL A 162 8.32 12.25 -18.63
N ILE A 163 8.85 11.16 -18.12
CA ILE A 163 8.31 10.42 -16.99
C ILE A 163 9.34 10.45 -15.89
N GLU A 164 8.92 10.89 -14.71
CA GLU A 164 9.69 10.75 -13.48
C GLU A 164 9.17 9.54 -12.71
N SER A 165 10.09 8.69 -12.26
CA SER A 165 9.75 7.53 -11.46
C SER A 165 10.74 7.37 -10.32
N ARG A 166 10.24 6.93 -9.16
CA ARG A 166 11.09 6.53 -8.03
C ARG A 166 11.10 5.01 -7.97
N LEU A 167 12.28 4.43 -8.20
CA LEU A 167 12.49 2.99 -8.22
C LEU A 167 13.21 2.59 -6.95
N GLY A 168 12.67 1.64 -6.21
CA GLY A 168 13.28 1.19 -4.97
C GLY A 168 12.70 -0.14 -4.55
N ILE A 169 13.34 -0.75 -3.56
CA ILE A 169 12.79 -1.94 -2.94
C ILE A 169 11.80 -1.47 -1.86
N PRO A 170 10.51 -1.84 -1.95
CA PRO A 170 9.54 -1.44 -0.95
C PRO A 170 9.98 -1.94 0.44
N SER A 171 9.77 -1.10 1.44
CA SER A 171 10.03 -1.45 2.83
C SER A 171 8.81 -2.13 3.45
N PHE A 172 9.00 -2.92 4.51
CA PHE A 172 7.89 -3.32 5.38
C PHE A 172 7.17 -2.10 5.96
N ALA A 173 7.86 -0.96 6.06
CA ALA A 173 7.32 0.30 6.52
C ALA A 173 6.30 0.96 5.57
N ARG A 174 5.99 0.37 4.41
CA ARG A 174 5.01 0.90 3.43
C ARG A 174 3.55 0.70 3.85
N TYR A 175 3.30 -0.23 4.77
CA TYR A 175 1.96 -0.60 5.18
C TYR A 175 1.64 0.02 6.53
N SER A 176 0.43 0.55 6.71
CA SER A 176 -0.08 0.88 8.04
C SER A 176 -0.12 -0.38 8.90
N LEU A 177 -0.60 -1.47 8.28
CA LEU A 177 -0.65 -2.80 8.88
C LEU A 177 -0.37 -3.88 7.83
N LEU A 178 0.62 -4.72 8.12
CA LEU A 178 0.95 -5.94 7.39
C LEU A 178 0.99 -7.14 8.34
N SER A 179 0.17 -8.16 8.08
CA SER A 179 0.16 -9.41 8.84
C SER A 179 0.35 -10.63 7.94
N THR A 180 1.01 -11.67 8.44
CA THR A 180 0.99 -12.99 7.78
C THR A 180 -0.21 -13.85 8.18
N ASP A 181 -1.03 -13.39 9.14
CA ASP A 181 -2.24 -14.05 9.65
C ASP A 181 -3.51 -13.24 9.32
N ASP A 182 -4.69 -13.80 9.58
CA ASP A 182 -5.94 -13.07 9.37
C ASP A 182 -6.09 -11.89 10.35
N ILE A 183 -6.60 -10.77 9.84
CA ILE A 183 -6.80 -9.55 10.62
C ILE A 183 -8.29 -9.22 10.69
N TRP A 184 -8.73 -8.78 11.87
CA TRP A 184 -10.04 -8.20 12.06
C TRP A 184 -9.91 -6.76 12.57
N PHE A 185 -10.56 -5.84 11.88
CA PHE A 185 -10.85 -4.49 12.37
C PHE A 185 -12.31 -4.47 12.85
N GLY A 186 -12.49 -4.23 14.15
CA GLY A 186 -13.81 -4.05 14.75
C GLY A 186 -14.55 -2.82 14.21
N PRO A 187 -15.85 -2.67 14.52
CA PRO A 187 -16.66 -1.55 14.06
C PRO A 187 -16.22 -0.18 14.61
N ASP A 188 -15.41 -0.18 15.66
CA ASP A 188 -14.86 1.02 16.30
C ASP A 188 -13.34 1.15 16.05
N GLU A 189 -12.80 0.41 15.07
CA GLU A 189 -11.36 0.41 14.73
C GLU A 189 -11.14 0.90 13.30
N ASP A 190 -10.71 2.15 13.18
CA ASP A 190 -10.38 2.77 11.91
C ASP A 190 -8.91 2.56 11.55
N SER A 191 -8.63 2.48 10.25
CA SER A 191 -7.27 2.37 9.72
C SER A 191 -6.98 3.49 8.74
N TYR A 192 -5.83 4.14 8.89
CA TYR A 192 -5.33 5.14 7.95
C TYR A 192 -4.07 4.57 7.28
N GLY A 193 -4.08 4.44 5.95
CA GLY A 193 -2.97 3.90 5.17
C GLY A 193 -3.16 2.44 4.71
N PRO A 194 -2.23 1.91 3.88
CA PRO A 194 -2.40 0.61 3.22
C PRO A 194 -2.38 -0.58 4.19
N VAL A 195 -3.33 -1.50 4.05
CA VAL A 195 -3.46 -2.71 4.88
C VAL A 195 -3.26 -3.97 4.03
N HIS A 196 -2.51 -4.95 4.55
CA HIS A 196 -2.31 -6.23 3.90
C HIS A 196 -2.32 -7.41 4.88
N SER A 197 -2.97 -8.52 4.48
CA SER A 197 -2.83 -9.83 5.12
C SER A 197 -2.41 -10.91 4.13
N ASN A 198 -1.46 -11.77 4.50
CA ASN A 198 -1.19 -12.98 3.71
C ASN A 198 -2.32 -14.04 3.81
N VAL A 199 -3.32 -13.85 4.67
CA VAL A 199 -4.44 -14.78 4.85
C VAL A 199 -5.78 -14.14 4.47
N GLY A 200 -6.19 -13.10 5.18
CA GLY A 200 -7.49 -12.48 4.99
C GLY A 200 -7.74 -11.28 5.91
N VAL A 201 -8.63 -10.38 5.49
CA VAL A 201 -9.00 -9.18 6.25
C VAL A 201 -10.52 -9.10 6.38
N ARG A 202 -11.01 -9.05 7.62
CA ARG A 202 -12.35 -8.59 7.94
C ARG A 202 -12.27 -7.14 8.40
N HIS A 203 -12.86 -6.21 7.65
CA HIS A 203 -12.83 -4.79 8.02
C HIS A 203 -14.25 -4.27 8.27
N GLN A 204 -14.54 -3.86 9.50
CA GLN A 204 -15.83 -3.31 9.90
C GLN A 204 -15.78 -1.83 10.25
N GLY A 205 -14.62 -1.25 10.54
CA GLY A 205 -14.43 0.19 10.72
C GLY A 205 -14.28 0.93 9.39
N GLU A 206 -13.82 2.17 9.44
CA GLU A 206 -13.49 2.96 8.24
C GLU A 206 -12.01 2.77 7.85
N ALA A 207 -11.74 2.63 6.56
CA ALA A 207 -10.38 2.57 6.01
C ALA A 207 -10.12 3.78 5.10
N PHE A 208 -9.27 4.67 5.58
CA PHE A 208 -8.86 5.89 4.90
C PHE A 208 -7.48 5.71 4.24
N ASP A 209 -7.27 6.41 3.12
CA ASP A 209 -5.94 6.67 2.55
C ASP A 209 -5.05 5.43 2.28
N GLY A 210 -5.65 4.31 1.88
CA GLY A 210 -4.90 3.12 1.46
C GLY A 210 -5.79 1.94 1.09
N ILE A 211 -5.35 1.14 0.11
CA ILE A 211 -6.08 -0.05 -0.31
C ILE A 211 -5.96 -1.17 0.73
N VAL A 212 -7.05 -1.88 0.98
CA VAL A 212 -7.05 -3.09 1.83
C VAL A 212 -6.84 -4.32 0.95
N THR A 213 -5.83 -5.12 1.24
CA THR A 213 -5.45 -6.26 0.40
C THR A 213 -5.31 -7.56 1.16
N ALA A 214 -5.58 -8.67 0.48
CA ALA A 214 -5.35 -10.00 1.03
C ALA A 214 -4.80 -10.95 -0.02
N SER A 215 -3.96 -11.89 0.43
CA SER A 215 -3.30 -12.81 -0.51
C SER A 215 -4.19 -13.96 -0.95
N ASN A 216 -5.05 -14.49 -0.08
CA ASN A 216 -5.94 -15.57 -0.45
C ASN A 216 -7.19 -15.05 -1.17
N GLU A 217 -7.69 -15.84 -2.10
CA GLU A 217 -9.01 -15.60 -2.71
C GLU A 217 -10.14 -15.83 -1.68
N THR A 218 -10.00 -16.86 -0.86
CA THR A 218 -10.87 -17.18 0.27
C THR A 218 -10.07 -17.74 1.44
N TYR A 219 -10.54 -17.53 2.66
CA TYR A 219 -9.95 -18.11 3.87
C TYR A 219 -11.03 -18.59 4.84
N TYR A 220 -10.67 -19.53 5.70
CA TYR A 220 -11.58 -20.07 6.71
C TYR A 220 -11.38 -19.33 8.03
N CYS A 221 -12.32 -18.45 8.35
CA CYS A 221 -12.27 -17.63 9.54
C CYS A 221 -12.81 -18.44 10.73
N THR A 222 -11.96 -18.73 11.73
CA THR A 222 -12.25 -19.68 12.84
C THR A 222 -12.60 -19.01 14.18
N SER A 223 -12.38 -17.71 14.29
CA SER A 223 -12.40 -16.94 15.53
C SER A 223 -13.74 -16.22 15.75
N GLY A 224 -14.01 -15.80 16.99
CA GLY A 224 -15.21 -15.00 17.32
C GLY A 224 -15.25 -13.65 16.58
N SER A 225 -14.09 -13.14 16.16
CA SER A 225 -13.91 -11.96 15.31
C SER A 225 -14.46 -12.13 13.89
N CYS A 226 -14.87 -13.34 13.49
CA CYS A 226 -15.54 -13.62 12.23
C CYS A 226 -17.06 -13.43 12.31
N GLY A 227 -17.64 -13.27 13.51
CA GLY A 227 -19.09 -13.28 13.72
C GLY A 227 -19.70 -14.68 13.51
N GLN A 228 -19.65 -15.19 12.27
CA GLN A 228 -19.94 -16.58 11.92
C GLN A 228 -18.69 -17.25 11.34
N GLN A 229 -18.28 -18.34 11.97
CA GLN A 229 -17.20 -19.20 11.48
C GLN A 229 -17.58 -19.75 10.09
N GLY A 230 -16.67 -19.63 9.13
CA GLY A 230 -16.96 -20.02 7.76
C GLY A 230 -15.90 -19.58 6.75
N TRP A 231 -16.14 -19.97 5.50
CA TRP A 231 -15.35 -19.51 4.36
C TRP A 231 -15.81 -18.12 3.96
N HIS A 232 -14.86 -17.20 3.89
CA HIS A 232 -15.08 -15.82 3.47
C HIS A 232 -14.10 -15.44 2.35
N PRO A 233 -14.42 -14.43 1.53
CA PRO A 233 -13.47 -13.84 0.58
C PRO A 233 -12.22 -13.30 1.29
N GLY A 234 -11.12 -13.14 0.55
CA GLY A 234 -9.85 -12.61 1.08
C GLY A 234 -9.99 -11.28 1.83
N VAL A 235 -10.78 -10.35 1.29
CA VAL A 235 -11.21 -9.14 2.00
C VAL A 235 -12.72 -9.09 2.04
N TRP A 236 -13.29 -8.85 3.22
CA TRP A 236 -14.73 -8.73 3.38
C TRP A 236 -15.10 -7.80 4.53
N CYS A 237 -16.36 -7.38 4.50
CA CYS A 237 -16.97 -6.36 5.34
C CYS A 237 -18.45 -6.72 5.54
N ASP A 238 -19.17 -6.00 6.40
CA ASP A 238 -20.58 -6.31 6.69
C ASP A 238 -21.51 -6.05 5.48
N ASP A 239 -21.15 -5.14 4.56
CA ASP A 239 -21.89 -4.82 3.33
C ASP A 239 -21.25 -5.39 2.06
N TYR A 240 -20.51 -6.49 2.16
CA TYR A 240 -19.83 -7.14 1.02
C TYR A 240 -20.81 -7.50 -0.12
N PRO A 241 -20.45 -7.29 -1.41
CA PRO A 241 -19.17 -6.80 -1.93
C PRO A 241 -19.04 -5.27 -1.98
N GLY A 242 -20.01 -4.52 -1.46
CA GLY A 242 -20.02 -3.06 -1.50
C GLY A 242 -18.86 -2.43 -0.74
N CYS A 243 -18.58 -2.91 0.48
CA CYS A 243 -17.50 -2.43 1.36
C CYS A 243 -17.31 -0.91 1.32
N SER A 244 -18.41 -0.19 1.51
CA SER A 244 -18.47 1.27 1.34
C SER A 244 -17.53 2.07 2.27
N ARG A 245 -17.12 1.44 3.37
CA ARG A 245 -16.16 1.96 4.37
C ARG A 245 -14.69 1.86 3.95
N LEU A 246 -14.41 1.11 2.88
CA LEU A 246 -13.05 0.94 2.36
C LEU A 246 -12.87 1.98 1.26
N HIS A 247 -12.59 3.23 1.64
CA HIS A 247 -12.69 4.39 0.76
C HIS A 247 -11.73 4.35 -0.43
N SER A 248 -10.56 3.71 -0.27
CA SER A 248 -9.60 3.48 -1.35
C SER A 248 -9.78 2.13 -2.06
N GLY A 249 -10.82 1.38 -1.71
CA GLY A 249 -11.14 0.06 -2.26
C GLY A 249 -10.37 -1.09 -1.61
N TYR A 250 -10.54 -2.27 -2.20
CA TYR A 250 -9.89 -3.51 -1.77
C TYR A 250 -9.46 -4.37 -2.95
N SER A 251 -8.48 -5.26 -2.76
CA SER A 251 -8.04 -6.20 -3.78
C SER A 251 -7.58 -7.54 -3.20
N PHE A 252 -8.06 -8.63 -3.79
CA PHE A 252 -7.64 -10.00 -3.50
C PHE A 252 -8.06 -10.92 -4.66
N PRO A 253 -7.34 -12.03 -4.92
CA PRO A 253 -6.04 -12.38 -4.34
C PRO A 253 -4.91 -11.51 -4.89
N VAL A 254 -3.92 -11.20 -4.05
CA VAL A 254 -2.64 -10.58 -4.43
C VAL A 254 -1.46 -11.47 -3.97
N PRO A 255 -0.23 -11.30 -4.48
CA PRO A 255 0.91 -12.08 -3.99
C PRO A 255 1.18 -11.84 -2.50
N PRO A 256 1.56 -12.89 -1.73
CA PRO A 256 1.93 -12.75 -0.33
C PRO A 256 3.28 -12.07 -0.17
N ILE A 257 3.44 -11.40 0.97
CA ILE A 257 4.68 -10.72 1.36
C ILE A 257 5.52 -11.66 2.22
N ASP A 258 6.78 -11.85 1.85
CA ASP A 258 7.67 -12.82 2.49
C ASP A 258 8.50 -12.21 3.63
N PHE A 259 8.38 -12.77 4.83
CA PHE A 259 9.13 -12.39 6.03
C PHE A 259 10.49 -13.12 6.17
N ASN A 260 10.79 -14.10 5.33
CA ASN A 260 11.99 -14.93 5.44
C ASN A 260 13.31 -14.15 5.31
N HIS A 261 13.30 -13.02 4.61
CA HIS A 261 14.49 -12.18 4.41
C HIS A 261 14.93 -11.42 5.67
N ILE A 262 14.06 -11.31 6.68
CA ILE A 262 14.34 -10.53 7.89
C ILE A 262 15.50 -11.13 8.71
N THR A 263 15.73 -12.46 8.70
CA THR A 263 16.86 -13.07 9.43
C THR A 263 18.19 -12.55 8.89
N ALA A 264 18.30 -12.46 7.56
CA ALA A 264 19.50 -11.94 6.91
C ALA A 264 19.67 -10.44 7.18
N ASN A 265 18.59 -9.65 7.15
CA ASN A 265 18.65 -8.23 7.49
C ASN A 265 19.09 -8.01 8.95
N LEU A 266 18.58 -8.77 9.91
CA LEU A 266 19.00 -8.70 11.31
C LEU A 266 20.49 -9.09 11.51
N ALA A 267 21.00 -10.04 10.73
CA ALA A 267 22.41 -10.42 10.78
C ALA A 267 23.31 -9.31 10.21
N GLN A 268 22.86 -8.65 9.13
CA GLN A 268 23.54 -7.49 8.57
C GLN A 268 23.52 -6.31 9.55
N MET A 269 22.36 -5.99 10.14
CA MET A 269 22.23 -4.95 11.16
C MET A 269 23.17 -5.13 12.34
N LYS A 270 23.37 -6.37 12.79
CA LYS A 270 24.35 -6.68 13.83
C LYS A 270 25.76 -6.27 13.41
N THR A 271 26.14 -6.63 12.18
CA THR A 271 27.45 -6.30 11.60
C THR A 271 27.63 -4.78 11.46
N ASP A 272 26.61 -4.08 10.96
CA ASP A 272 26.64 -2.64 10.76
C ASP A 272 26.65 -1.87 12.09
N ALA A 273 25.92 -2.37 13.09
CA ALA A 273 25.96 -1.83 14.46
C ALA A 273 27.34 -2.01 15.12
N GLN A 274 28.04 -3.10 14.82
CA GLN A 274 29.43 -3.31 15.28
C GLN A 274 30.44 -2.41 14.55
N ALA A 275 30.18 -2.11 13.27
CA ALA A 275 31.09 -1.31 12.44
C ALA A 275 30.96 0.21 12.68
N GLY A 276 29.74 0.72 12.88
CA GLY A 276 29.49 2.17 13.01
C GLY A 276 28.28 2.57 13.83
N GLY A 277 27.59 1.61 14.48
CA GLY A 277 26.44 1.86 15.34
C GLY A 277 26.73 1.61 16.81
N LEU A 278 25.70 1.26 17.56
CA LEU A 278 25.82 0.80 18.95
C LEU A 278 25.39 -0.66 19.05
N TYR A 279 26.32 -1.52 19.42
CA TYR A 279 26.08 -2.94 19.64
C TYR A 279 26.19 -3.29 21.13
N PHE A 280 25.14 -3.92 21.66
CA PHE A 280 25.09 -4.44 23.02
C PHE A 280 24.88 -5.95 22.97
N GLY A 281 25.94 -6.71 23.27
CA GLY A 281 25.89 -8.17 23.35
C GLY A 281 25.06 -8.67 24.54
N ALA A 282 25.14 -9.96 24.85
CA ALA A 282 24.41 -10.56 25.98
C ALA A 282 24.58 -9.76 27.30
N SER A 283 23.47 -9.33 27.89
CA SER A 283 23.43 -8.46 29.08
C SER A 283 23.89 -9.17 30.36
N GLY A 284 23.80 -10.51 30.39
CA GLY A 284 23.92 -11.33 31.60
C GLY A 284 22.73 -11.20 32.55
N GLY A 285 21.65 -10.53 32.12
CA GLY A 285 20.41 -10.31 32.87
C GLY A 285 19.18 -10.76 32.09
N ARG A 286 18.13 -9.94 32.08
CA ARG A 286 16.90 -10.14 31.29
C ARG A 286 16.91 -9.37 29.98
N GLY A 287 17.83 -8.43 29.82
CA GLY A 287 18.02 -7.62 28.62
C GLY A 287 18.35 -6.17 28.96
N TYR A 288 18.01 -5.26 28.05
CA TYR A 288 18.34 -3.85 28.14
C TYR A 288 17.09 -2.98 28.16
N HIS A 289 17.15 -1.84 28.83
CA HIS A 289 16.10 -0.83 28.80
C HIS A 289 16.69 0.49 28.33
N ILE A 290 16.14 1.02 27.23
CA ILE A 290 16.54 2.28 26.60
C ILE A 290 15.49 3.34 26.92
N ILE A 291 15.95 4.45 27.48
CA ILE A 291 15.11 5.64 27.70
C ILE A 291 15.65 6.76 26.82
N LEU A 292 14.90 7.10 25.78
CA LEU A 292 15.23 8.13 24.80
C LEU A 292 14.96 9.51 25.38
N ASN A 293 15.91 10.43 25.17
CA ASN A 293 15.88 11.79 25.68
C ASN A 293 16.27 12.80 24.59
N GLN A 294 15.47 12.80 23.52
CA GLN A 294 15.53 13.66 22.32
C GLN A 294 16.78 13.51 21.45
N THR A 295 17.98 13.61 22.02
CA THR A 295 19.27 13.62 21.30
C THR A 295 20.25 12.53 21.76
N ASN A 296 19.93 11.87 22.86
CA ASN A 296 20.69 10.77 23.45
C ASN A 296 19.73 9.78 24.12
N PHE A 297 20.28 8.70 24.67
CA PHE A 297 19.51 7.78 25.50
C PHE A 297 20.30 7.28 26.70
N GLN A 298 19.57 6.92 27.75
CA GLN A 298 20.10 6.15 28.86
C GLN A 298 19.91 4.67 28.60
N LEU A 299 20.95 3.88 28.83
CA LEU A 299 20.91 2.42 28.74
C LEU A 299 20.97 1.83 30.15
N TYR A 300 19.97 1.04 30.49
CA TYR A 300 19.92 0.23 31.70
C TYR A 300 20.06 -1.24 31.35
N ARG A 301 20.71 -2.00 32.23
CA ARG A 301 20.62 -3.46 32.22
C ARG A 301 19.47 -3.89 33.12
N VAL A 302 18.51 -4.61 32.57
CA VAL A 302 17.41 -5.20 33.33
C VAL A 302 17.92 -6.46 34.04
N THR A 303 18.02 -6.41 35.37
CA THR A 303 18.52 -7.52 36.18
C THR A 303 17.43 -8.50 36.58
N GLN A 304 16.20 -8.01 36.82
CA GLN A 304 15.05 -8.83 37.13
C GLN A 304 13.78 -8.25 36.50
N THR A 305 12.94 -9.13 36.00
CA THR A 305 11.57 -8.83 35.61
C THR A 305 10.60 -9.51 36.58
N ARG A 306 9.33 -9.14 36.50
CA ARG A 306 8.23 -9.76 37.24
C ARG A 306 7.08 -10.03 36.27
N CYS A 307 6.20 -10.98 36.62
CA CYS A 307 4.91 -11.07 35.98
C CYS A 307 4.12 -9.79 36.28
N GLY A 308 3.12 -9.49 35.45
CA GLY A 308 2.24 -8.35 35.67
C GLY A 308 1.71 -8.30 37.10
N ALA A 309 1.65 -7.10 37.68
CA ALA A 309 1.14 -6.88 39.04
C ALA A 309 -0.20 -7.62 39.21
N SER A 310 -0.38 -8.32 40.33
CA SER A 310 -1.54 -9.19 40.64
C SER A 310 -1.74 -10.48 39.83
N GLN A 311 -0.78 -10.89 38.98
CA GLN A 311 -0.82 -12.23 38.37
C GLN A 311 -0.17 -13.30 39.28
N SER A 312 -0.86 -14.42 39.47
CA SER A 312 -0.34 -15.60 40.19
C SER A 312 0.65 -16.43 39.35
N SER A 313 0.70 -16.22 38.03
CA SER A 313 1.64 -16.87 37.11
C SER A 313 2.03 -15.93 35.97
N CYS A 314 3.21 -16.15 35.40
CA CYS A 314 3.69 -15.45 34.19
C CYS A 314 3.10 -16.05 32.90
N ASN A 315 2.04 -16.86 32.99
CA ASN A 315 1.42 -17.44 31.81
C ASN A 315 0.37 -16.47 31.26
N VAL A 316 0.55 -16.05 30.02
CA VAL A 316 -0.36 -15.18 29.28
C VAL A 316 -0.85 -15.89 28.04
N TYR A 317 -2.07 -15.58 27.61
CA TYR A 317 -2.62 -16.12 26.37
C TYR A 317 -2.37 -15.13 25.23
N THR A 318 -1.99 -15.67 24.08
CA THR A 318 -1.72 -14.95 22.81
C THR A 318 -2.48 -15.68 21.70
N GLN A 319 -2.59 -15.11 20.50
CA GLN A 319 -3.18 -15.86 19.37
C GLN A 319 -2.30 -17.07 18.97
N MET A 320 -1.02 -17.06 19.32
CA MET A 320 -0.10 -18.21 19.20
C MET A 320 -0.22 -19.22 20.36
N GLY A 321 -1.19 -19.06 21.27
CA GLY A 321 -1.42 -19.92 22.43
C GLY A 321 -0.79 -19.40 23.73
N TRP A 322 -0.67 -20.27 24.72
CA TRP A 322 -0.14 -19.92 26.04
C TRP A 322 1.37 -19.68 25.97
N GLN A 323 1.78 -18.47 26.36
CA GLN A 323 3.17 -18.05 26.47
C GLN A 323 3.53 -17.81 27.94
N ARG A 324 4.80 -17.98 28.29
CA ARG A 324 5.32 -17.59 29.60
C ARG A 324 6.13 -16.32 29.46
N THR A 325 5.57 -15.18 29.85
CA THR A 325 6.19 -13.85 29.70
C THR A 325 6.25 -13.11 31.02
N ALA A 326 7.28 -12.28 31.17
CA ALA A 326 7.57 -11.52 32.39
C ALA A 326 8.14 -10.18 31.96
N ASP A 327 7.24 -9.33 31.47
CA ASP A 327 7.60 -8.15 30.68
C ASP A 327 7.71 -6.89 31.54
N ASP A 328 7.25 -6.93 32.80
CA ASP A 328 7.39 -5.81 33.73
C ASP A 328 8.78 -5.79 34.36
N ILE A 329 9.46 -4.65 34.25
CA ILE A 329 10.75 -4.42 34.91
C ILE A 329 10.55 -4.42 36.43
N ARG A 330 11.39 -5.19 37.15
CA ARG A 330 11.43 -5.20 38.62
C ARG A 330 12.65 -4.46 39.15
N THR A 331 13.83 -4.76 38.62
CA THR A 331 15.09 -4.09 38.99
C THR A 331 16.01 -3.96 37.79
N GLU A 332 16.66 -2.81 37.69
CA GLU A 332 17.61 -2.48 36.63
C GLU A 332 18.76 -1.63 37.17
N VAL A 333 19.85 -1.57 36.41
CA VAL A 333 21.04 -0.79 36.76
C VAL A 333 21.46 0.03 35.54
N LEU A 334 21.66 1.34 35.74
CA LEU A 334 22.16 2.23 34.69
C LEU A 334 23.57 1.80 34.28
N LEU A 335 23.77 1.60 32.96
CA LEU A 335 25.08 1.35 32.37
C LEU A 335 25.74 2.64 31.89
N GLY A 336 24.95 3.60 31.41
CA GLY A 336 25.45 4.90 30.97
C GLY A 336 24.47 5.65 30.08
N THR A 337 24.91 6.81 29.61
CA THR A 337 24.22 7.62 28.60
C THR A 337 25.02 7.57 27.30
N TYR A 338 24.32 7.34 26.20
CA TYR A 338 24.89 7.15 24.87
C TYR A 338 24.28 8.17 23.90
N ASN A 339 25.11 8.79 23.09
CA ASN A 339 24.64 9.61 21.98
C ASN A 339 24.07 8.71 20.87
N PHE A 340 23.21 9.27 20.04
CA PHE A 340 22.72 8.57 18.86
C PHE A 340 23.87 8.28 17.88
N PRO A 341 23.99 7.03 17.37
CA PRO A 341 25.01 6.68 16.41
C PRO A 341 24.73 7.34 15.06
N ALA A 342 25.78 7.68 14.31
CA ALA A 342 25.66 8.37 13.02
C ALA A 342 24.95 7.51 11.96
N ASN A 343 25.11 6.19 11.99
CA ASN A 343 24.38 5.28 11.10
C ASN A 343 22.94 4.96 11.57
N GLY A 344 22.53 5.51 12.72
CA GLY A 344 21.20 5.31 13.29
C GLY A 344 20.92 3.93 13.87
N LEU A 345 21.90 3.02 13.96
CA LEU A 345 21.66 1.63 14.37
C LEU A 345 21.99 1.35 15.83
N VAL A 346 21.02 0.79 16.55
CA VAL A 346 21.21 0.23 17.90
C VAL A 346 20.78 -1.24 17.90
N PHE A 347 21.71 -2.14 18.19
CA PHE A 347 21.46 -3.58 18.18
C PHE A 347 21.67 -4.18 19.57
N THR A 348 20.72 -5.01 20.03
CA THR A 348 20.80 -5.74 21.29
C THR A 348 20.64 -7.24 21.11
N GLU A 349 21.51 -8.04 21.75
CA GLU A 349 21.40 -9.52 21.78
C GLU A 349 20.46 -10.06 22.87
N ASP A 350 19.58 -9.24 23.43
CA ASP A 350 18.60 -9.65 24.42
C ASP A 350 17.29 -8.91 24.19
N ASN A 351 16.28 -9.19 25.01
CA ASN A 351 15.06 -8.40 25.04
C ASN A 351 15.37 -6.93 25.29
N LEU A 352 14.62 -6.06 24.63
CA LEU A 352 14.80 -4.62 24.71
C LEU A 352 13.51 -3.97 25.20
N TRP A 353 13.59 -3.27 26.31
CA TRP A 353 12.57 -2.33 26.74
C TRP A 353 12.90 -0.96 26.16
N ILE A 354 11.89 -0.25 25.64
CA ILE A 354 12.10 1.08 25.06
C ILE A 354 10.97 2.04 25.39
N GLN A 355 11.33 3.31 25.58
CA GLN A 355 10.41 4.43 25.78
C GLN A 355 11.14 5.77 25.54
N GLY A 356 10.38 6.85 25.44
CA GLY A 356 10.88 8.22 25.42
C GLY A 356 10.63 8.93 24.10
N THR A 357 11.42 9.94 23.79
CA THR A 357 11.20 10.82 22.63
C THR A 357 12.49 11.03 21.87
N ILE A 358 12.42 11.17 20.55
CA ILE A 358 13.54 11.58 19.68
C ILE A 358 13.28 12.97 19.08
N ASN A 359 14.32 13.65 18.61
CA ASN A 359 14.22 14.95 17.95
C ASN A 359 15.34 15.14 16.90
N ASN A 360 14.95 15.45 15.67
CA ASN A 360 15.79 15.50 14.48
C ASN A 360 16.70 14.27 14.35
N ALA A 361 16.14 13.06 14.52
CA ALA A 361 16.93 11.83 14.51
C ALA A 361 16.21 10.67 13.81
N GLN A 362 16.97 9.78 13.17
CA GLN A 362 16.45 8.55 12.59
C GLN A 362 17.19 7.37 13.20
N LEU A 363 16.48 6.50 13.92
CA LEU A 363 17.06 5.39 14.67
C LEU A 363 16.32 4.09 14.40
N THR A 364 17.05 2.99 14.28
CA THR A 364 16.51 1.64 14.25
C THR A 364 17.08 0.82 15.40
N PHE A 365 16.18 0.28 16.22
CA PHE A 365 16.46 -0.59 17.34
C PHE A 365 16.13 -2.03 16.95
N ALA A 366 17.16 -2.87 16.90
CA ALA A 366 17.03 -4.29 16.57
C ALA A 366 17.32 -5.15 17.80
N ALA A 367 16.41 -6.06 18.15
CA ALA A 367 16.57 -7.04 19.22
C ALA A 367 16.58 -8.45 18.63
N ALA A 368 17.77 -9.07 18.58
CA ALA A 368 17.95 -10.38 17.95
C ALA A 368 19.16 -11.15 18.49
N ARG A 369 19.04 -12.48 18.56
CA ARG A 369 20.11 -13.42 18.93
C ARG A 369 20.47 -14.31 17.76
N PHE A 370 21.78 -14.59 17.64
CA PHE A 370 22.32 -15.47 16.61
C PHE A 370 23.14 -16.62 17.25
N PRO A 371 23.03 -17.86 16.74
CA PRO A 371 22.15 -18.30 15.65
C PRO A 371 20.66 -18.19 15.99
N ASP A 372 19.82 -17.96 14.97
CA ASP A 372 18.36 -17.84 15.13
C ASP A 372 17.78 -19.15 15.71
N THR A 373 17.20 -19.05 16.91
CA THR A 373 16.68 -20.21 17.64
C THR A 373 15.45 -19.77 18.42
N ALA A 374 14.29 -20.34 18.08
CA ALA A 374 12.99 -19.93 18.61
C ALA A 374 12.90 -19.79 20.14
N SER A 375 13.62 -20.61 20.92
CA SER A 375 13.64 -20.55 22.38
C SER A 375 14.37 -19.35 22.95
N THR A 376 15.22 -18.70 22.15
CA THR A 376 16.05 -17.56 22.54
C THR A 376 15.74 -16.29 21.76
N ASN A 377 14.77 -16.31 20.85
CA ASN A 377 14.42 -15.13 20.05
C ASN A 377 14.03 -13.96 20.97
N ALA A 378 14.60 -12.79 20.68
CA ALA A 378 14.44 -11.60 21.49
C ALA A 378 13.18 -10.81 21.11
N SER A 379 12.58 -10.18 22.12
CA SER A 379 11.40 -9.32 21.97
C SER A 379 11.76 -7.86 22.26
N ILE A 380 10.99 -6.93 21.66
CA ILE A 380 10.97 -5.53 22.06
C ILE A 380 9.70 -5.28 22.89
N ILE A 381 9.84 -4.55 23.99
CA ILE A 381 8.76 -4.19 24.91
C ILE A 381 8.69 -2.67 24.99
N VAL A 382 7.58 -2.08 24.55
CA VAL A 382 7.38 -0.63 24.63
C VAL A 382 6.76 -0.30 25.99
N ASN A 383 7.55 0.28 26.89
CA ASN A 383 7.17 0.45 28.31
C ASN A 383 6.25 1.65 28.56
N ASN A 384 6.35 2.66 27.71
CA ASN A 384 5.65 3.93 27.81
C ASN A 384 5.66 4.59 26.44
N ASN A 385 5.15 5.82 26.35
CA ASN A 385 5.13 6.57 25.10
C ASN A 385 6.50 6.58 24.43
N LEU A 386 6.46 6.36 23.12
CA LEU A 386 7.60 6.39 22.21
C LEU A 386 7.25 7.43 21.15
N LEU A 387 7.87 8.60 21.17
CA LEU A 387 7.34 9.78 20.47
C LEU A 387 8.35 10.41 19.51
N TYR A 388 7.83 10.98 18.43
CA TYR A 388 8.52 11.95 17.59
C TYR A 388 8.37 13.36 18.18
N THR A 389 9.35 14.22 17.92
CA THR A 389 9.17 15.67 18.15
C THR A 389 8.61 16.35 16.89
N ASN A 390 8.95 15.82 15.71
CA ASN A 390 8.59 16.37 14.41
C ASN A 390 7.91 15.29 13.54
N TYR A 391 6.77 15.62 12.93
CA TYR A 391 6.01 14.73 12.04
C TYR A 391 6.17 15.13 10.56
N ASP A 392 7.36 15.62 10.20
CA ASP A 392 7.73 16.08 8.85
C ASP A 392 8.72 15.13 8.15
N GLY A 393 8.89 13.92 8.70
CA GLY A 393 9.82 12.90 8.21
C GLY A 393 11.26 13.06 8.69
N THR A 394 11.58 14.05 9.53
CA THR A 394 12.91 14.20 10.14
C THR A 394 13.14 13.25 11.31
N ASP A 395 12.09 12.91 12.06
CA ASP A 395 12.12 11.94 13.16
C ASP A 395 11.60 10.58 12.70
N LYS A 396 12.38 9.51 12.96
CA LYS A 396 11.97 8.13 12.68
C LYS A 396 12.48 7.16 13.73
N ILE A 397 11.61 6.28 14.20
CA ILE A 397 11.98 5.16 15.05
C ILE A 397 11.61 3.85 14.35
N GLY A 398 12.59 3.00 14.11
CA GLY A 398 12.40 1.61 13.66
C GLY A 398 12.55 0.66 14.84
N LEU A 399 11.61 -0.27 15.01
CA LEU A 399 11.69 -1.37 15.96
C LEU A 399 11.66 -2.69 15.22
N ILE A 400 12.66 -3.55 15.42
CA ILE A 400 12.75 -4.85 14.74
C ILE A 400 13.06 -5.92 15.78
N ALA A 401 12.10 -6.80 16.03
CA ALA A 401 12.23 -7.88 16.99
C ALA A 401 12.21 -9.24 16.29
N GLN A 402 13.00 -10.20 16.76
CA GLN A 402 12.87 -11.58 16.31
C GLN A 402 11.54 -12.20 16.71
N LYS A 403 11.04 -11.93 17.92
CA LYS A 403 9.89 -12.65 18.48
C LYS A 403 8.61 -11.82 18.58
N PHE A 404 8.56 -10.86 19.51
CA PHE A 404 7.37 -10.03 19.74
C PHE A 404 7.77 -8.57 19.81
N ILE A 405 6.88 -7.70 19.36
CA ILE A 405 6.83 -6.31 19.83
C ILE A 405 5.58 -6.20 20.70
N THR A 406 5.75 -5.92 21.98
CA THR A 406 4.65 -6.00 22.95
C THR A 406 4.70 -4.91 24.01
N LEU A 407 3.72 -4.93 24.91
CA LEU A 407 3.55 -3.98 26.00
C LEU A 407 3.55 -4.72 27.33
N PRO A 408 4.17 -4.17 28.38
CA PRO A 408 4.09 -4.76 29.70
C PRO A 408 2.68 -4.60 30.28
N LYS A 409 2.34 -5.41 31.30
CA LYS A 409 1.07 -5.20 32.00
C LYS A 409 1.01 -3.80 32.62
N ILE A 410 2.10 -3.29 33.20
CA ILE A 410 2.15 -1.93 33.76
C ILE A 410 2.44 -0.94 32.62
N SER A 411 1.37 -0.56 31.91
CA SER A 411 1.39 0.41 30.81
C SER A 411 0.54 1.65 31.12
N PRO A 412 0.74 2.79 30.42
CA PRO A 412 -0.09 3.98 30.59
C PRO A 412 -1.51 3.80 30.03
N ASN A 413 -2.47 4.53 30.61
CA ASN A 413 -3.87 4.57 30.14
C ASN A 413 -4.02 5.12 28.72
N TYR A 414 -3.13 6.03 28.34
CA TYR A 414 -3.04 6.62 27.02
C TYR A 414 -1.62 6.37 26.54
N LEU A 415 -1.46 5.46 25.58
CA LEU A 415 -0.18 5.11 25.00
C LEU A 415 -0.11 5.64 23.56
N GLU A 416 1.02 6.23 23.22
CA GLU A 416 1.32 6.65 21.84
C GLU A 416 2.69 6.09 21.43
N ILE A 417 2.71 5.44 20.28
CA ILE A 417 3.88 4.79 19.70
C ILE A 417 4.07 5.35 18.29
N ASP A 418 5.06 6.22 18.15
CA ASP A 418 5.52 6.76 16.89
C ASP A 418 6.70 5.89 16.42
N ALA A 419 6.43 4.90 15.56
CA ALA A 419 7.45 3.97 15.07
C ALA A 419 7.00 3.15 13.86
N ALA A 420 7.96 2.75 13.03
CA ALA A 420 7.83 1.60 12.15
C ALA A 420 8.27 0.32 12.89
N MET A 421 7.42 -0.70 12.92
CA MET A 421 7.58 -1.90 13.75
C MET A 421 7.56 -3.17 12.90
N VAL A 422 8.54 -4.05 13.08
CA VAL A 422 8.61 -5.38 12.44
C VAL A 422 8.84 -6.47 13.48
N SER A 423 7.95 -7.46 13.50
CA SER A 423 8.08 -8.68 14.29
C SER A 423 8.29 -9.88 13.37
N GLN A 424 9.46 -10.52 13.45
CA GLN A 424 9.89 -11.53 12.48
C GLN A 424 9.18 -12.89 12.63
N HIS A 425 9.05 -13.41 13.86
CA HIS A 425 8.55 -14.77 14.12
C HIS A 425 7.30 -14.80 15.01
N GLY A 426 6.77 -13.64 15.36
CA GLY A 426 5.59 -13.54 16.20
C GLY A 426 4.88 -12.22 16.00
N MET A 427 4.22 -11.77 17.05
CA MET A 427 3.16 -10.77 16.99
C MET A 427 3.58 -9.36 17.40
N ILE A 428 2.86 -8.37 16.87
CA ILE A 428 2.74 -7.03 17.47
C ILE A 428 1.46 -7.03 18.30
N GLU A 429 1.56 -7.12 19.63
CA GLU A 429 0.37 -7.32 20.46
C GLU A 429 0.45 -6.79 21.89
N TRP A 430 -0.73 -6.56 22.45
CA TRP A 430 -1.04 -6.62 23.86
C TRP A 430 -1.33 -8.08 24.25
N HIS A 431 -0.50 -8.67 25.12
CA HIS A 431 -0.79 -9.99 25.66
C HIS A 431 -2.12 -10.00 26.44
N ASN A 432 -2.86 -11.12 26.44
CA ASN A 432 -4.09 -11.18 27.21
C ASN A 432 -3.79 -11.18 28.71
N TYR A 433 -3.95 -10.02 29.35
CA TYR A 433 -3.95 -9.82 30.79
C TYR A 433 -5.39 -9.65 31.27
N PRO A 434 -6.10 -10.71 31.69
CA PRO A 434 -7.54 -10.64 31.94
C PRO A 434 -7.91 -9.55 32.94
N ASN A 435 -8.99 -8.82 32.66
CA ASN A 435 -9.50 -7.70 33.46
C ASN A 435 -8.54 -6.49 33.56
N THR A 436 -7.59 -6.38 32.64
CA THR A 436 -6.68 -5.23 32.56
C THR A 436 -7.05 -4.42 31.33
N ILE A 437 -7.72 -3.28 31.53
CA ILE A 437 -8.29 -2.47 30.46
C ILE A 437 -7.77 -1.04 30.57
N TYR A 438 -7.21 -0.53 29.48
CA TYR A 438 -6.71 0.82 29.30
C TYR A 438 -7.61 1.63 28.36
N GLN A 439 -7.37 2.94 28.24
CA GLN A 439 -8.26 3.82 27.48
C GLN A 439 -7.93 3.80 25.99
N ARG A 440 -6.73 4.25 25.61
CA ARG A 440 -6.37 4.43 24.19
C ARG A 440 -4.93 4.05 23.90
N ILE A 441 -4.72 3.34 22.80
CA ILE A 441 -3.42 3.22 22.15
C ILE A 441 -3.50 3.85 20.77
N LYS A 442 -2.51 4.70 20.46
CA LYS A 442 -2.29 5.24 19.12
C LYS A 442 -0.94 4.75 18.62
N VAL A 443 -0.92 4.22 17.41
CA VAL A 443 0.30 3.95 16.66
C VAL A 443 0.34 4.91 15.49
N HIS A 444 1.36 5.76 15.42
CA HIS A 444 1.67 6.58 14.25
C HIS A 444 2.92 6.00 13.58
N GLY A 445 2.78 5.41 12.40
CA GLY A 445 3.89 4.75 11.73
C GLY A 445 3.46 3.53 10.92
N SER A 446 4.11 2.39 11.17
CA SER A 446 3.88 1.16 10.41
C SER A 446 3.99 -0.07 11.30
N MET A 447 3.18 -1.08 11.05
CA MET A 447 3.20 -2.34 11.79
C MET A 447 3.25 -3.54 10.83
N ALA A 448 4.32 -4.33 10.91
CA ALA A 448 4.49 -5.56 10.15
C ALA A 448 4.76 -6.75 11.09
N THR A 449 3.96 -7.80 11.00
CA THR A 449 3.99 -8.92 11.94
C THR A 449 3.86 -10.27 11.24
N ASN A 450 4.71 -11.23 11.60
CA ASN A 450 4.61 -12.62 11.13
C ASN A 450 3.69 -13.47 12.02
N GLY A 451 2.52 -12.92 12.28
CA GLY A 451 1.46 -13.46 13.14
C GLY A 451 0.40 -12.37 13.28
N GLY A 452 -0.64 -12.59 14.09
CA GLY A 452 -1.68 -11.59 14.26
C GLY A 452 -1.23 -10.29 14.96
N LEU A 453 -2.13 -9.32 14.93
CA LEU A 453 -2.00 -8.04 15.62
C LEU A 453 -3.19 -7.86 16.56
N VAL A 454 -2.93 -7.61 17.84
CA VAL A 454 -3.99 -7.51 18.84
C VAL A 454 -3.67 -6.42 19.86
N TRP A 455 -4.45 -5.35 19.88
CA TRP A 455 -4.42 -4.38 20.99
C TRP A 455 -5.55 -4.56 21.99
N THR A 456 -6.60 -5.26 21.58
CA THR A 456 -7.86 -5.40 22.31
C THR A 456 -8.32 -6.85 22.29
N TRP A 457 -8.46 -7.45 23.47
CA TRP A 457 -9.09 -8.75 23.63
C TRP A 457 -10.55 -8.59 23.96
N VAL A 458 -11.40 -9.27 23.21
CA VAL A 458 -12.85 -9.18 23.36
C VAL A 458 -13.48 -10.53 23.69
N ALA A 459 -14.62 -10.50 24.38
CA ALA A 459 -15.48 -11.64 24.58
C ALA A 459 -16.82 -11.43 23.85
N GLY A 460 -17.27 -12.50 23.18
CA GLY A 460 -18.48 -12.50 22.35
C GLY A 460 -18.22 -12.03 20.92
N GLY A 461 -18.69 -12.81 19.92
CA GLY A 461 -18.56 -12.49 18.49
C GLY A 461 -19.71 -11.66 17.91
N SER A 462 -20.56 -11.10 18.78
CA SER A 462 -21.73 -10.31 18.40
C SER A 462 -21.86 -9.08 19.28
N THR A 463 -22.41 -8.01 18.72
CA THR A 463 -22.65 -6.72 19.38
C THR A 463 -23.59 -6.85 20.60
N PRO A 464 -23.28 -6.21 21.74
CA PRO A 464 -22.08 -5.40 21.99
C PRO A 464 -20.85 -6.28 22.25
N VAL A 465 -19.74 -5.92 21.61
CA VAL A 465 -18.43 -6.53 21.84
C VAL A 465 -17.94 -6.12 23.23
N ILE A 466 -17.58 -7.08 24.08
CA ILE A 466 -17.13 -6.80 25.46
C ILE A 466 -15.62 -6.85 25.51
N VAL A 467 -14.97 -5.71 25.76
CA VAL A 467 -13.51 -5.65 26.00
C VAL A 467 -13.17 -6.35 27.32
N THR A 468 -12.24 -7.30 27.27
CA THR A 468 -11.79 -8.13 28.40
C THR A 468 -10.34 -7.87 28.82
N SER A 469 -9.50 -7.40 27.88
CA SER A 469 -8.12 -6.99 28.12
C SER A 469 -7.67 -6.03 27.02
N GLY A 470 -6.69 -5.16 27.32
CA GLY A 470 -6.06 -4.28 26.33
C GLY A 470 -6.63 -2.86 26.33
N TYR A 471 -6.55 -2.20 25.19
CA TYR A 471 -7.00 -0.82 25.02
C TYR A 471 -8.44 -0.77 24.51
N ARG A 472 -9.24 0.22 24.89
CA ARG A 472 -10.62 0.35 24.39
C ARG A 472 -10.67 0.98 23.02
N GLU A 473 -9.83 1.99 22.81
CA GLU A 473 -9.70 2.73 21.56
C GLU A 473 -8.33 2.42 20.97
N THR A 474 -8.32 1.98 19.71
CA THR A 474 -7.12 1.62 18.95
C THR A 474 -7.07 2.52 17.71
N ILE A 475 -5.99 3.28 17.57
CA ILE A 475 -5.81 4.18 16.42
C ILE A 475 -4.55 3.72 15.69
N THR A 476 -4.69 3.39 14.41
CA THR A 476 -3.57 3.06 13.52
C THR A 476 -3.47 4.12 12.44
N GLU A 477 -2.53 5.05 12.63
CA GLU A 477 -2.25 6.14 11.71
C GLU A 477 -0.95 5.86 10.96
N TYR A 478 -1.00 5.85 9.62
CA TYR A 478 0.20 5.68 8.81
C TYR A 478 1.05 6.95 8.77
N ASP A 479 2.36 6.79 8.89
CA ASP A 479 3.31 7.87 8.62
C ASP A 479 3.73 7.82 7.15
N ASP A 480 3.20 8.75 6.34
CA ASP A 480 3.45 8.83 4.90
C ASP A 480 4.94 8.95 4.54
N TYR A 481 5.75 9.53 5.43
CA TYR A 481 7.19 9.69 5.22
C TYR A 481 7.95 8.35 5.25
N LEU A 482 7.36 7.29 5.78
CA LEU A 482 7.94 5.94 5.79
C LEU A 482 7.92 5.26 4.41
N THR A 483 7.06 5.72 3.50
CA THR A 483 6.87 5.11 2.17
C THR A 483 8.16 5.12 1.34
N PHE A 484 8.88 6.22 1.39
CA PHE A 484 10.09 6.49 0.59
C PHE A 484 11.33 6.78 1.45
N GLY A 485 11.16 6.80 2.77
CA GLY A 485 12.23 7.02 3.73
C GLY A 485 11.96 6.21 4.98
N PRO A 486 12.06 4.88 4.94
CA PRO A 486 11.93 4.07 6.16
C PRO A 486 13.06 4.40 7.16
N PRO A 487 12.98 3.92 8.42
CA PRO A 487 14.09 4.05 9.36
C PRO A 487 15.39 3.42 8.83
N PRO A 488 16.57 3.81 9.33
CA PRO A 488 17.85 3.32 8.82
C PRO A 488 17.93 1.79 8.82
N SER A 489 18.35 1.21 7.69
CA SER A 489 18.45 -0.25 7.47
C SER A 489 17.15 -1.04 7.58
N PHE A 490 15.97 -0.41 7.68
CA PHE A 490 14.72 -1.15 7.90
C PHE A 490 14.48 -2.24 6.84
N PRO A 491 13.92 -3.42 7.21
CA PRO A 491 13.77 -4.54 6.28
C PRO A 491 12.94 -4.19 5.05
N THR A 492 13.26 -4.85 3.94
CA THR A 492 12.61 -4.65 2.64
C THR A 492 11.82 -5.89 2.23
N THR A 493 10.74 -5.70 1.48
CA THR A 493 9.79 -6.78 1.10
C THR A 493 10.16 -7.56 -0.16
N GLY A 494 11.34 -7.32 -0.76
CA GLY A 494 11.86 -8.17 -1.84
C GLY A 494 12.58 -7.43 -2.95
N ALA A 495 11.99 -7.39 -4.14
CA ALA A 495 12.61 -6.87 -5.36
C ALA A 495 12.30 -5.40 -5.62
N TYR A 496 13.05 -4.78 -6.53
CA TYR A 496 12.78 -3.43 -7.01
C TYR A 496 11.36 -3.32 -7.59
N ALA A 497 10.71 -2.21 -7.26
CA ALA A 497 9.41 -1.84 -7.80
C ALA A 497 9.38 -0.34 -8.15
N ILE A 498 8.42 0.02 -9.00
CA ILE A 498 8.05 1.43 -9.20
C ILE A 498 7.27 1.88 -7.98
N LEU A 499 7.90 2.70 -7.14
CA LEU A 499 7.28 3.24 -5.92
C LEU A 499 6.49 4.52 -6.23
N TYR A 500 6.91 5.29 -7.23
CA TYR A 500 6.25 6.50 -7.69
C TYR A 500 6.35 6.61 -9.22
N TRP A 501 5.33 7.17 -9.84
CA TRP A 501 5.27 7.44 -11.26
C TRP A 501 4.51 8.74 -11.52
N GLU A 502 5.11 9.64 -12.29
CA GLU A 502 4.48 10.87 -12.75
C GLU A 502 4.92 11.19 -14.18
N GLU A 503 3.97 11.58 -15.03
CA GLU A 503 4.28 12.21 -16.30
C GLU A 503 4.43 13.71 -16.08
N ARG A 504 5.63 14.22 -16.34
CA ARG A 504 5.89 15.66 -16.25
C ARG A 504 5.12 16.42 -17.36
N PRO A 505 4.63 17.64 -17.07
CA PRO A 505 3.78 18.41 -17.98
C PRO A 505 4.43 18.76 -19.33
#